data_AF-A0A2A3VIF2-F1
#
_entry.id   AF-A0A2A3VIF2-F1
#
_cell.length_a   1.000
_cell.length_b   1.000
_cell.length_c   1.000
_cell.angle_alpha   90.00
_cell.angle_beta   90.00
_cell.angle_gamma   90.00
#
_symmetry.space_group_name_H-M   'P 1'
#
loop_
_entity.id
_entity.type
_entity.pdbx_description
1 polymer ?
#
loop_
_entity_poly.entity_id
_entity_poly.type
_entity_poly.pdbx_seq_one_letter_code
_entity_poly.pdbx_strand_id
1 'polypeptide(L)'
;MRARLPDPAPIPEAPAGMPLDAVLESTTPLVARGLAAHWPAVLAANRGPLDAIAYLRGFANDAVPATATIAPPDAGGRIFYDASMRGFNFRREQVSAGVALATLARELDNTSAPMIYLGATTLDTWFPGFALDNRIDFGDRAPLASIWIGNRTRVPAHHDLPDNLACVVAGRRRFTLFPPDQIDNLYIGPLDVTPAGQPVSLVDPAAPDLARFPRFVDAWARAQVAELGPGDAVLIPSLWWHAIDALDSVNVLVNYWWRRAPDWMDAPLNALMAGLLAIRQLPAHERAHWKRMFEHYVFDADDTTAAHIPDTARGVLAPFDEAGAANLRRVLRLRLER
;
A
#
# COMPACT_ATOMS: atom_id res chain seq x y z
N MET A 1 -5.54 12.93 30.44
CA MET A 1 -4.16 12.80 29.92
C MET A 1 -4.20 11.74 28.83
N ARG A 2 -3.96 12.08 27.56
CA ARG A 2 -3.83 11.04 26.51
C ARG A 2 -2.56 10.26 26.82
N ALA A 3 -2.66 8.95 27.02
CA ALA A 3 -1.50 8.12 27.29
C ALA A 3 -0.58 8.18 26.06
N ARG A 4 0.62 8.74 26.21
CA ARG A 4 1.62 8.74 25.15
C ARG A 4 2.22 7.34 25.11
N LEU A 5 1.96 6.60 24.04
CA LEU A 5 2.62 5.33 23.80
C LEU A 5 4.14 5.56 23.65
N PRO A 6 4.99 4.60 24.05
CA PRO A 6 6.45 4.73 23.88
C PRO A 6 6.81 4.85 22.41
N ASP A 7 7.96 5.45 22.08
CA ASP A 7 8.37 5.53 20.68
C ASP A 7 8.65 4.12 20.12
N PRO A 8 8.13 3.76 18.91
CA PRO A 8 8.36 2.46 18.29
C PRO A 8 9.84 2.22 17.96
N ALA A 9 10.19 0.96 17.71
CA ALA A 9 11.51 0.62 17.19
C ALA A 9 11.74 1.27 15.81
N PRO A 10 12.98 1.62 15.44
CA PRO A 10 13.27 2.05 14.08
C PRO A 10 13.05 0.90 13.08
N ILE A 11 12.65 1.21 11.85
CA ILE A 11 12.75 0.24 10.74
C ILE A 11 14.24 -0.06 10.53
N PRO A 12 14.68 -1.32 10.43
CA PRO A 12 16.08 -1.65 10.19
C PRO A 12 16.59 -1.04 8.89
N GLU A 13 17.82 -0.51 8.91
CA GLU A 13 18.47 0.01 7.71
C GLU A 13 19.25 -1.10 7.00
N ALA A 14 19.18 -1.14 5.68
CA ALA A 14 19.99 -2.02 4.86
C ALA A 14 21.48 -1.70 5.07
N PRO A 15 22.33 -2.72 5.37
CA PRO A 15 23.75 -2.50 5.53
C PRO A 15 24.39 -1.83 4.31
N ALA A 16 25.39 -0.99 4.54
CA ALA A 16 26.15 -0.38 3.46
C ALA A 16 26.74 -1.45 2.52
N GLY A 17 26.52 -1.29 1.22
CA GLY A 17 26.99 -2.24 0.21
C GLY A 17 26.14 -3.52 0.07
N MET A 18 25.02 -3.64 0.81
CA MET A 18 24.04 -4.70 0.55
C MET A 18 23.56 -4.59 -0.91
N PRO A 19 23.64 -5.68 -1.70
CA PRO A 19 23.12 -5.67 -3.06
C PRO A 19 21.63 -5.32 -3.07
N LEU A 20 21.20 -4.50 -4.04
CA LEU A 20 19.81 -4.11 -4.16
C LEU A 20 18.88 -5.34 -4.24
N ASP A 21 19.28 -6.38 -4.96
CA ASP A 21 18.50 -7.61 -5.09
C ASP A 21 18.21 -8.26 -3.73
N ALA A 22 19.18 -8.28 -2.82
CA ALA A 22 19.00 -8.78 -1.45
C ALA A 22 18.06 -7.89 -0.61
N VAL A 23 18.06 -6.57 -0.87
CA VAL A 23 17.04 -5.68 -0.30
C VAL A 23 15.67 -6.09 -0.83
N LEU A 24 15.50 -6.19 -2.15
CA LEU A 24 14.21 -6.49 -2.80
C LEU A 24 13.62 -7.86 -2.40
N GLU A 25 14.47 -8.82 -2.02
CA GLU A 25 14.03 -10.15 -1.57
C GLU A 25 13.63 -10.23 -0.09
N SER A 26 13.95 -9.21 0.71
CA SER A 26 13.65 -9.21 2.14
C SER A 26 12.16 -9.43 2.42
N THR A 27 11.87 -10.21 3.46
CA THR A 27 10.52 -10.50 3.96
C THR A 27 10.14 -9.61 5.15
N THR A 28 11.08 -8.78 5.61
CA THR A 28 10.87 -7.75 6.63
C THR A 28 11.21 -6.36 6.07
N PRO A 29 10.62 -5.28 6.61
CA PRO A 29 10.88 -3.93 6.12
C PRO A 29 12.34 -3.54 6.27
N LEU A 30 12.84 -2.80 5.28
CA LEU A 30 14.21 -2.29 5.26
C LEU A 30 14.23 -0.86 4.70
N VAL A 31 15.01 0.01 5.32
CA VAL A 31 15.31 1.34 4.80
C VAL A 31 16.62 1.29 4.01
N ALA A 32 16.60 1.75 2.76
CA ALA A 32 17.78 1.92 1.92
C ALA A 32 18.08 3.43 1.78
N ARG A 33 18.99 3.93 2.62
CA ARG A 33 19.36 5.35 2.64
C ARG A 33 20.04 5.77 1.34
N GLY A 34 19.63 6.91 0.80
CA GLY A 34 20.22 7.51 -0.39
C GLY A 34 20.13 6.68 -1.69
N LEU A 35 19.32 5.61 -1.73
CA LEU A 35 19.19 4.73 -2.90
C LEU A 35 18.89 5.52 -4.20
N ALA A 36 18.02 6.51 -4.10
CA ALA A 36 17.60 7.37 -5.21
C ALA A 36 18.27 8.75 -5.19
N ALA A 37 19.30 8.99 -4.35
CA ALA A 37 19.90 10.31 -4.18
C ALA A 37 20.50 10.92 -5.46
N HIS A 38 20.87 10.06 -6.41
CA HIS A 38 21.45 10.43 -7.70
C HIS A 38 20.40 10.86 -8.74
N TRP A 39 19.11 10.65 -8.49
CA TRP A 39 18.05 10.99 -9.43
C TRP A 39 17.97 12.50 -9.67
N PRO A 40 17.90 12.98 -10.94
CA PRO A 40 17.75 14.40 -11.21
C PRO A 40 16.52 15.03 -10.55
N ALA A 41 15.43 14.29 -10.36
CA ALA A 41 14.26 14.75 -9.61
C ALA A 41 14.57 15.02 -8.14
N VAL A 42 15.37 14.17 -7.49
CA VAL A 42 15.82 14.35 -6.10
C VAL A 42 16.79 15.53 -6.00
N LEU A 43 17.72 15.64 -6.96
CA LEU A 43 18.63 16.77 -7.04
C LEU A 43 17.89 18.10 -7.24
N ALA A 44 16.78 18.10 -7.99
CA ALA A 44 15.88 19.26 -8.10
C ALA A 44 15.17 19.55 -6.78
N ALA A 45 14.60 18.53 -6.13
CA ALA A 45 13.93 18.69 -4.84
C ALA A 45 14.83 19.23 -3.74
N ASN A 46 16.12 18.89 -3.75
CA ASN A 46 17.11 19.41 -2.81
C ASN A 46 17.38 20.91 -2.97
N ARG A 47 17.10 21.50 -4.14
CA ARG A 47 17.15 22.97 -4.32
C ARG A 47 15.93 23.66 -3.74
N GLY A 48 14.78 22.99 -3.73
CA GLY A 48 13.57 23.46 -3.09
C GLY A 48 12.28 22.81 -3.61
N PRO A 49 11.15 23.03 -2.93
CA PRO A 49 9.86 22.46 -3.33
C PRO A 49 9.37 22.99 -4.69
N LEU A 50 9.66 24.25 -5.03
CA LEU A 50 9.32 24.82 -6.33
C LEU A 50 10.16 24.24 -7.47
N ASP A 51 11.44 23.94 -7.23
CA ASP A 51 12.29 23.21 -8.18
C ASP A 51 11.79 21.79 -8.44
N ALA A 52 11.33 21.07 -7.39
CA ALA A 52 10.71 19.76 -7.56
C ALA A 52 9.46 19.84 -8.46
N ILE A 53 8.60 20.84 -8.21
CA ILE A 53 7.39 21.07 -9.00
C ILE A 53 7.75 21.41 -10.45
N ALA A 54 8.72 22.30 -10.67
CA ALA A 54 9.17 22.69 -12.00
C ALA A 54 9.75 21.49 -12.78
N TYR A 55 10.52 20.62 -12.10
CA TYR A 55 11.04 19.40 -12.69
C TYR A 55 9.91 18.47 -13.14
N LEU A 56 8.96 18.15 -12.26
CA LEU A 56 7.81 17.31 -12.59
C LEU A 56 6.94 17.92 -13.68
N ARG A 57 6.81 19.24 -13.70
CA ARG A 57 6.03 19.95 -14.74
C ARG A 57 6.55 19.68 -16.14
N GLY A 58 7.85 19.44 -16.31
CA GLY A 58 8.46 19.10 -17.59
C GLY A 58 7.97 17.77 -18.19
N PHE A 59 7.42 16.87 -17.37
CA PHE A 59 6.91 15.56 -17.79
C PHE A 59 5.39 15.46 -17.73
N ALA A 60 4.72 16.40 -17.06
CA ALA A 60 3.29 16.32 -16.78
C ALA A 60 2.44 16.21 -18.07
N ASN A 61 1.75 15.09 -18.23
CA ASN A 61 0.79 14.85 -19.30
C ASN A 61 -0.58 15.41 -18.91
N ASP A 62 -0.87 16.64 -19.34
CA ASP A 62 -2.15 17.30 -19.04
C ASP A 62 -3.33 16.79 -19.87
N ALA A 63 -3.10 15.93 -20.86
CA ALA A 63 -4.16 15.38 -21.70
C ALA A 63 -4.98 14.29 -21.01
N VAL A 64 -4.43 13.67 -19.95
CA VAL A 64 -5.10 12.61 -19.18
C VAL A 64 -5.40 13.14 -17.79
N PRO A 65 -6.68 13.20 -17.36
CA PRO A 65 -7.02 13.62 -16.01
C PRO A 65 -6.50 12.61 -14.99
N ALA A 66 -5.99 13.12 -13.86
CA ALA A 66 -5.66 12.37 -12.66
C ALA A 66 -6.74 12.57 -11.60
N THR A 67 -6.94 11.56 -10.74
CA THR A 67 -7.86 11.68 -9.61
C THR A 67 -7.15 12.33 -8.43
N ALA A 68 -7.51 13.56 -8.10
CA ALA A 68 -7.09 14.24 -6.89
C ALA A 68 -8.04 13.94 -5.73
N THR A 69 -7.48 13.62 -4.58
CA THR A 69 -8.18 13.52 -3.29
C THR A 69 -8.02 14.84 -2.56
N ILE A 70 -9.13 15.46 -2.18
CA ILE A 70 -9.17 16.78 -1.53
C ILE A 70 -9.93 16.69 -0.22
N ALA A 71 -9.29 17.07 0.89
CA ALA A 71 -9.90 17.10 2.22
C ALA A 71 -9.81 18.53 2.81
N PRO A 72 -10.83 18.96 3.59
CA PRO A 72 -10.81 20.26 4.23
C PRO A 72 -9.70 20.36 5.31
N PRO A 73 -9.24 21.58 5.65
CA PRO A 73 -8.13 21.77 6.60
C PRO A 73 -8.36 21.14 7.98
N ASP A 74 -9.60 21.12 8.46
CA ASP A 74 -10.01 20.53 9.74
C ASP A 74 -9.91 19.00 9.76
N ALA A 75 -9.82 18.34 8.61
CA ALA A 75 -9.47 16.91 8.53
C ALA A 75 -8.01 16.62 8.94
N GLY A 76 -7.17 17.66 9.07
CA GLY A 76 -5.78 17.54 9.50
C GLY A 76 -4.97 16.62 8.57
N GLY A 77 -5.24 16.67 7.27
CA GLY A 77 -4.60 15.86 6.23
C GLY A 77 -4.96 14.37 6.26
N ARG A 78 -5.83 13.90 7.15
CA ARG A 78 -6.14 12.47 7.29
C ARG A 78 -7.17 12.05 6.25
N ILE A 79 -6.80 11.14 5.35
CA ILE A 79 -7.73 10.49 4.43
C ILE A 79 -8.52 9.44 5.21
N PHE A 80 -9.81 9.66 5.46
CA PHE A 80 -10.57 8.79 6.35
C PHE A 80 -12.08 8.77 6.08
N TYR A 81 -12.79 7.97 6.86
CA TYR A 81 -14.24 7.93 6.88
C TYR A 81 -14.86 9.22 7.44
N ASP A 82 -16.09 9.52 7.03
CA ASP A 82 -16.96 10.42 7.78
C ASP A 82 -17.45 9.76 9.09
N ALA A 83 -18.21 10.50 9.89
CA ALA A 83 -18.72 10.01 11.18
C ALA A 83 -19.66 8.78 11.06
N SER A 84 -20.31 8.59 9.91
CA SER A 84 -21.21 7.47 9.65
C SER A 84 -20.49 6.20 9.19
N MET A 85 -19.23 6.34 8.74
CA MET A 85 -18.45 5.31 8.06
C MET A 85 -19.09 4.77 6.77
N ARG A 86 -20.06 5.49 6.21
CA ARG A 86 -20.66 5.19 4.90
C ARG A 86 -20.10 6.06 3.79
N GLY A 87 -19.55 7.22 4.14
CA GLY A 87 -18.82 8.11 3.25
C GLY A 87 -17.43 8.45 3.80
N PHE A 88 -16.83 9.48 3.24
CA PHE A 88 -15.46 9.88 3.51
C PHE A 88 -15.38 11.36 3.89
N ASN A 89 -14.33 11.73 4.61
CA ASN A 89 -14.04 13.12 4.99
C ASN A 89 -13.37 13.93 3.86
N PHE A 90 -13.27 13.36 2.66
CA PHE A 90 -12.64 13.95 1.48
C PHE A 90 -13.55 13.75 0.26
N ARG A 91 -13.25 14.50 -0.80
CA ARG A 91 -13.86 14.31 -2.12
C ARG A 91 -12.80 14.00 -3.16
N ARG A 92 -13.23 13.44 -4.29
CA ARG A 92 -12.37 13.15 -5.44
C ARG A 92 -12.74 14.07 -6.59
N GLU A 93 -11.73 14.63 -7.24
CA GLU A 93 -11.88 15.50 -8.41
C GLU A 93 -10.96 15.01 -9.54
N GLN A 94 -11.42 15.15 -10.77
CA GLN A 94 -10.58 14.90 -11.95
C GLN A 94 -9.87 16.20 -12.32
N VAL A 95 -8.53 16.19 -12.26
CA VAL A 95 -7.70 17.36 -12.54
C VAL A 95 -6.49 16.95 -13.38
N SER A 96 -5.96 17.84 -14.21
CA SER A 96 -4.68 17.55 -14.88
C SER A 96 -3.52 17.61 -13.86
N ALA A 97 -2.46 16.84 -14.13
CA ALA A 97 -1.25 16.84 -13.30
C ALA A 97 -0.66 18.26 -13.16
N GLY A 98 -0.66 19.05 -14.24
CA GLY A 98 -0.22 20.44 -14.23
C GLY A 98 -1.00 21.34 -13.30
N VAL A 99 -2.34 21.22 -13.29
CA VAL A 99 -3.20 22.02 -12.43
C VAL A 99 -2.95 21.68 -10.96
N ALA A 100 -2.80 20.39 -10.64
CA ALA A 100 -2.47 19.96 -9.28
C ALA A 100 -1.10 20.50 -8.83
N LEU A 101 -0.08 20.40 -9.67
CA LEU A 101 1.26 20.94 -9.40
C LEU A 101 1.25 22.46 -9.19
N ALA A 102 0.56 23.21 -10.06
CA ALA A 102 0.41 24.65 -9.92
C ALA A 102 -0.34 25.03 -8.64
N THR A 103 -1.34 24.24 -8.25
CA THR A 103 -2.09 24.44 -7.01
C THR A 103 -1.21 24.22 -5.79
N LEU A 104 -0.40 23.15 -5.76
CA LEU A 104 0.55 22.91 -4.69
C LEU A 104 1.59 24.03 -4.57
N ALA A 105 2.09 24.57 -5.69
CA ALA A 105 3.00 25.72 -5.67
C ALA A 105 2.33 26.97 -5.06
N ARG A 106 1.06 27.23 -5.40
CA ARG A 106 0.30 28.37 -4.88
C ARG A 106 0.02 28.26 -3.38
N GLU A 107 -0.17 27.05 -2.88
CA GLU A 107 -0.53 26.76 -1.49
C GLU A 107 0.69 26.48 -0.58
N LEU A 108 1.92 26.64 -1.09
CA LEU A 108 3.15 26.22 -0.42
C LEU A 108 3.29 26.74 1.02
N ASP A 109 3.01 28.03 1.22
CA ASP A 109 3.11 28.73 2.51
C ASP A 109 1.77 28.84 3.26
N ASN A 110 0.69 28.27 2.70
CA ASN A 110 -0.63 28.28 3.33
C ASN A 110 -0.74 27.15 4.37
N THR A 111 -0.63 27.52 5.64
CA THR A 111 -0.76 26.60 6.78
C THR A 111 -2.17 26.03 6.95
N SER A 112 -3.17 26.65 6.33
CA SER A 112 -4.58 26.21 6.32
C SER A 112 -5.01 25.74 4.92
N ALA A 113 -4.06 25.32 4.08
CA ALA A 113 -4.38 24.75 2.78
C ALA A 113 -5.24 23.48 2.95
N PRO A 114 -6.22 23.24 2.07
CA PRO A 114 -6.84 21.93 1.99
C PRO A 114 -5.77 20.88 1.67
N MET A 115 -5.97 19.65 2.15
CA MET A 115 -5.14 18.53 1.72
C MET A 115 -5.39 18.28 0.24
N ILE A 116 -4.33 18.19 -0.56
CA ILE A 116 -4.37 17.88 -1.99
C ILE A 116 -3.43 16.71 -2.21
N TYR A 117 -3.98 15.60 -2.69
CA TYR A 117 -3.24 14.36 -2.87
C TYR A 117 -3.60 13.67 -4.18
N LEU A 118 -2.64 13.62 -5.10
CA LEU A 118 -2.66 12.74 -6.27
C LEU A 118 -2.09 11.39 -5.87
N GLY A 119 -2.94 10.38 -5.78
CA GLY A 119 -2.55 9.02 -5.41
C GLY A 119 -2.68 8.03 -6.55
N ALA A 120 -1.95 6.91 -6.44
CA ALA A 120 -2.05 5.72 -7.30
C ALA A 120 -1.99 6.01 -8.81
N THR A 121 -1.14 6.97 -9.18
CA THR A 121 -1.02 7.44 -10.56
C THR A 121 0.09 6.67 -11.26
N THR A 122 -0.22 5.90 -12.31
CA THR A 122 0.78 5.15 -13.12
C THR A 122 1.82 6.10 -13.69
N LEU A 123 3.08 5.97 -13.28
CA LEU A 123 4.11 6.97 -13.57
C LEU A 123 4.18 7.34 -15.05
N ASP A 124 4.24 6.34 -15.94
CA ASP A 124 4.41 6.55 -17.38
C ASP A 124 3.19 7.17 -18.08
N THR A 125 1.98 7.00 -17.51
CA THR A 125 0.76 7.57 -18.10
C THR A 125 0.66 9.08 -17.86
N TRP A 126 1.00 9.53 -16.65
CA TRP A 126 0.84 10.95 -16.25
C TRP A 126 2.14 11.75 -16.26
N PHE A 127 3.30 11.10 -16.21
CA PHE A 127 4.62 11.72 -16.30
C PHE A 127 5.54 10.96 -17.28
N PRO A 128 5.12 10.81 -18.56
CA PRO A 128 5.89 10.08 -19.57
C PRO A 128 7.33 10.61 -19.68
N GLY A 129 8.29 9.69 -19.72
CA GLY A 129 9.72 10.02 -19.82
C GLY A 129 10.41 10.28 -18.49
N PHE A 130 9.69 10.45 -17.37
CA PHE A 130 10.31 10.65 -16.06
C PHE A 130 11.24 9.48 -15.67
N ALA A 131 10.81 8.24 -15.96
CA ALA A 131 11.55 7.03 -15.62
C ALA A 131 12.85 6.82 -16.45
N LEU A 132 13.08 7.60 -17.51
CA LEU A 132 14.32 7.50 -18.29
C LEU A 132 15.54 7.88 -17.44
N ASP A 133 15.39 8.94 -16.63
CA ASP A 133 16.47 9.48 -15.80
C ASP A 133 16.31 9.19 -14.31
N ASN A 134 15.13 8.73 -13.87
CA ASN A 134 14.77 8.53 -12.47
C ASN A 134 14.22 7.10 -12.26
N ARG A 135 15.10 6.10 -12.34
CA ARG A 135 14.72 4.69 -12.17
C ARG A 135 15.64 3.93 -11.24
N ILE A 136 15.08 2.89 -10.63
CA ILE A 136 15.81 1.81 -10.00
C ILE A 136 15.90 0.66 -11.01
N ASP A 137 17.04 -0.02 -11.05
CA ASP A 137 17.22 -1.24 -11.84
C ASP A 137 16.70 -2.45 -11.04
N PHE A 138 15.69 -3.12 -11.59
CA PHE A 138 15.02 -4.26 -10.94
C PHE A 138 15.44 -5.62 -11.54
N GLY A 139 16.42 -5.63 -12.44
CA GLY A 139 16.83 -6.82 -13.19
C GLY A 139 15.66 -7.34 -14.04
N ASP A 140 15.38 -8.64 -13.92
CA ASP A 140 14.31 -9.30 -14.69
C ASP A 140 12.89 -9.00 -14.16
N ARG A 141 12.76 -8.32 -13.01
CA ARG A 141 11.44 -7.96 -12.47
C ARG A 141 10.87 -6.78 -13.27
N ALA A 142 9.58 -6.85 -13.57
CA ALA A 142 8.83 -5.80 -14.26
C ALA A 142 7.83 -5.13 -13.32
N PRO A 143 8.27 -4.31 -12.35
CA PRO A 143 7.37 -3.69 -11.40
C PRO A 143 6.50 -2.60 -12.07
N LEU A 144 5.29 -2.42 -11.56
CA LEU A 144 4.47 -1.26 -11.87
C LEU A 144 5.02 -0.05 -11.10
N ALA A 145 5.45 0.99 -11.81
CA ALA A 145 5.87 2.26 -11.20
C ALA A 145 4.66 3.20 -11.01
N SER A 146 4.51 3.74 -9.81
CA SER A 146 3.49 4.75 -9.47
C SER A 146 4.13 5.98 -8.85
N ILE A 147 3.45 7.12 -8.97
CA ILE A 147 3.85 8.38 -8.35
C ILE A 147 2.74 8.94 -7.46
N TRP A 148 3.16 9.52 -6.33
CA TRP A 148 2.29 10.10 -5.31
C TRP A 148 2.73 11.52 -5.02
N ILE A 149 1.86 12.49 -5.30
CA ILE A 149 2.18 13.92 -5.20
C ILE A 149 1.15 14.61 -4.32
N GLY A 150 1.59 15.38 -3.33
CA GLY A 150 0.66 16.13 -2.50
C GLY A 150 1.34 16.98 -1.44
N ASN A 151 0.52 17.68 -0.65
CA ASN A 151 0.96 18.38 0.55
C ASN A 151 0.83 17.47 1.79
N ARG A 152 0.76 18.06 2.98
CA ARG A 152 0.66 17.33 4.25
C ARG A 152 -0.56 16.41 4.25
N THR A 153 -0.30 15.11 4.30
CA THR A 153 -1.31 14.06 4.14
C THR A 153 -0.99 12.93 5.10
N ARG A 154 -2.01 12.30 5.69
CA ARG A 154 -1.90 11.15 6.57
C ARG A 154 -2.74 10.00 6.02
N VAL A 155 -2.06 8.96 5.57
CA VAL A 155 -2.67 7.74 5.04
C VAL A 155 -2.77 6.72 6.19
N PRO A 156 -3.98 6.26 6.56
CA PRO A 156 -4.16 5.30 7.62
C PRO A 156 -3.44 3.97 7.36
N ALA A 157 -3.22 3.19 8.42
CA ALA A 157 -2.57 1.89 8.29
C ALA A 157 -3.41 0.95 7.41
N HIS A 158 -2.80 0.41 6.36
CA HIS A 158 -3.37 -0.59 5.45
C HIS A 158 -2.25 -1.53 5.01
N HIS A 159 -2.57 -2.61 4.31
CA HIS A 159 -1.57 -3.44 3.65
C HIS A 159 -1.93 -3.61 2.18
N ASP A 160 -0.91 -3.93 1.40
CA ASP A 160 -1.05 -4.26 -0.01
C ASP A 160 -0.57 -5.68 -0.27
N LEU A 161 -1.13 -6.29 -1.30
CA LEU A 161 -0.69 -7.61 -1.79
C LEU A 161 0.68 -7.58 -2.48
N PRO A 162 1.02 -6.63 -3.37
CA PRO A 162 2.37 -6.55 -3.92
C PRO A 162 3.42 -6.17 -2.86
N ASP A 163 4.66 -6.58 -3.10
CA ASP A 163 5.84 -5.95 -2.50
C ASP A 163 5.95 -4.50 -3.03
N ASN A 164 6.52 -3.62 -2.22
CA ASN A 164 6.60 -2.19 -2.52
C ASN A 164 7.96 -1.61 -2.17
N LEU A 165 8.69 -1.08 -3.16
CA LEU A 165 9.85 -0.22 -2.92
C LEU A 165 9.45 1.24 -3.12
N ALA A 166 9.41 2.00 -2.03
CA ALA A 166 8.96 3.38 -2.00
C ALA A 166 10.14 4.36 -1.85
N CYS A 167 10.43 5.14 -2.90
CA CYS A 167 11.50 6.13 -2.95
C CYS A 167 10.95 7.55 -2.73
N VAL A 168 11.45 8.26 -1.72
CA VAL A 168 11.09 9.65 -1.46
C VAL A 168 11.85 10.54 -2.44
N VAL A 169 11.11 11.28 -3.27
CA VAL A 169 11.68 12.18 -4.28
C VAL A 169 11.76 13.62 -3.76
N ALA A 170 10.72 14.08 -3.06
CA ALA A 170 10.65 15.42 -2.47
C ALA A 170 9.88 15.40 -1.15
N GLY A 171 10.22 16.32 -0.25
CA GLY A 171 9.65 16.41 1.09
C GLY A 171 10.08 15.25 2.01
N ARG A 172 9.53 15.21 3.21
CA ARG A 172 9.77 14.16 4.19
C ARG A 172 8.53 13.31 4.42
N ARG A 173 8.74 12.01 4.59
CA ARG A 173 7.68 11.06 4.92
C ARG A 173 8.03 10.25 6.14
N ARG A 174 7.06 10.06 7.04
CA ARG A 174 7.14 9.11 8.15
C ARG A 174 6.36 7.87 7.78
N PHE A 175 7.03 6.73 7.85
CA PHE A 175 6.45 5.41 7.67
C PHE A 175 6.32 4.73 9.03
N THR A 176 5.12 4.28 9.38
CA THR A 176 4.85 3.48 10.58
C THR A 176 4.31 2.12 10.15
N LEU A 177 5.11 1.08 10.33
CA LEU A 177 4.84 -0.27 9.85
C LEU A 177 4.49 -1.22 10.99
N PHE A 178 3.61 -2.18 10.73
CA PHE A 178 3.25 -3.23 11.67
C PHE A 178 3.33 -4.59 10.97
N PRO A 179 3.82 -5.64 11.67
CA PRO A 179 3.86 -6.98 11.11
C PRO A 179 2.45 -7.47 10.72
N PRO A 180 2.32 -8.36 9.70
CA PRO A 180 1.01 -8.83 9.21
C PRO A 180 0.12 -9.46 10.29
N ASP A 181 0.72 -10.11 11.29
CA ASP A 181 0.04 -10.77 12.42
C ASP A 181 -0.68 -9.80 13.37
N GLN A 182 -0.51 -8.48 13.21
CA GLN A 182 -1.16 -7.46 14.03
C GLN A 182 -2.60 -7.14 13.60
N ILE A 183 -3.19 -7.87 12.65
CA ILE A 183 -4.57 -7.68 12.18
C ILE A 183 -5.59 -7.57 13.33
N ASP A 184 -5.44 -8.39 14.37
CA ASP A 184 -6.32 -8.38 15.53
C ASP A 184 -6.20 -7.10 16.37
N ASN A 185 -5.04 -6.44 16.35
CA ASN A 185 -4.72 -5.30 17.21
C ASN A 185 -4.91 -3.95 16.49
N LEU A 186 -5.05 -3.96 15.16
CA LEU A 186 -5.16 -2.76 14.33
C LEU A 186 -6.59 -2.27 14.09
N TYR A 187 -7.62 -3.03 14.50
CA TYR A 187 -9.03 -2.62 14.36
C TYR A 187 -9.36 -2.19 12.93
N ILE A 188 -9.23 -3.12 11.99
CA ILE A 188 -9.47 -2.88 10.57
C ILE A 188 -10.95 -2.55 10.33
N GLY A 189 -11.19 -1.52 9.51
CA GLY A 189 -12.51 -1.05 9.12
C GLY A 189 -13.22 -1.97 8.13
N PRO A 190 -14.34 -1.48 7.54
CA PRO A 190 -15.10 -2.22 6.54
C PRO A 190 -14.23 -2.74 5.38
N LEU A 191 -14.52 -3.97 4.92
CA LEU A 191 -13.76 -4.60 3.82
C LEU A 191 -14.23 -4.14 2.43
N ASP A 192 -15.45 -3.59 2.36
CA ASP A 192 -16.17 -3.25 1.13
C ASP A 192 -16.29 -1.72 0.92
N VAL A 193 -16.31 -0.95 2.00
CA VAL A 193 -16.29 0.53 1.95
C VAL A 193 -14.90 1.01 2.36
N THR A 194 -14.03 1.28 1.38
CA THR A 194 -12.62 1.58 1.61
C THR A 194 -12.23 2.99 1.11
N PRO A 195 -11.37 3.74 1.84
CA PRO A 195 -10.95 5.08 1.42
C PRO A 195 -10.14 5.10 0.12
N ALA A 196 -9.42 4.04 -0.21
CA ALA A 196 -8.54 4.00 -1.38
C ALA A 196 -8.35 2.59 -1.96
N GLY A 197 -9.35 1.72 -1.83
CA GLY A 197 -9.31 0.34 -2.35
C GLY A 197 -8.93 -0.71 -1.30
N GLN A 198 -8.11 -0.35 -0.30
CA GLN A 198 -7.76 -1.24 0.80
C GLN A 198 -8.53 -0.94 2.09
N PRO A 199 -8.94 -1.96 2.87
CA PRO A 199 -9.42 -1.78 4.23
C PRO A 199 -8.33 -1.15 5.10
N VAL A 200 -8.71 -0.14 5.88
CA VAL A 200 -7.78 0.63 6.71
C VAL A 200 -8.04 0.40 8.20
N SER A 201 -7.01 0.53 9.02
CA SER A 201 -7.13 0.65 10.48
C SER A 201 -8.00 1.86 10.84
N LEU A 202 -8.89 1.67 11.81
CA LEU A 202 -9.69 2.76 12.36
C LEU A 202 -8.90 3.66 13.32
N VAL A 203 -7.74 3.19 13.80
CA VAL A 203 -6.90 3.89 14.76
C VAL A 203 -6.07 4.96 14.04
N ASP A 204 -5.97 6.15 14.62
CA ASP A 204 -4.99 7.17 14.20
C ASP A 204 -3.71 6.96 15.01
N PRO A 205 -2.59 6.52 14.38
CA PRO A 205 -1.34 6.30 15.11
C PRO A 205 -0.79 7.58 15.78
N ALA A 206 -1.10 8.77 15.23
CA ALA A 206 -0.66 10.04 15.79
C ALA A 206 -1.50 10.47 17.02
N ALA A 207 -2.70 9.92 17.18
CA ALA A 207 -3.62 10.23 18.27
C ALA A 207 -4.54 9.05 18.60
N PRO A 208 -4.00 7.92 19.10
CA PRO A 208 -4.79 6.71 19.30
C PRO A 208 -5.80 6.89 20.44
N ASP A 209 -7.06 6.55 20.17
CA ASP A 209 -8.11 6.45 21.19
C ASP A 209 -8.04 5.07 21.86
N LEU A 210 -7.18 4.95 22.89
CA LEU A 210 -6.96 3.69 23.60
C LEU A 210 -8.14 3.27 24.49
N ALA A 211 -9.09 4.18 24.76
CA ALA A 211 -10.33 3.79 25.44
C ALA A 211 -11.23 3.01 24.49
N ARG A 212 -11.30 3.42 23.22
CA ARG A 212 -12.03 2.72 22.17
C ARG A 212 -11.26 1.52 21.57
N PHE A 213 -9.94 1.62 21.49
CA PHE A 213 -9.05 0.66 20.82
C PHE A 213 -7.93 0.14 21.75
N PRO A 214 -8.26 -0.52 22.88
CA PRO A 214 -7.28 -0.88 23.89
C PRO A 214 -6.17 -1.82 23.40
N ARG A 215 -6.44 -2.71 22.43
CA ARG A 215 -5.44 -3.64 21.86
C ARG A 215 -4.42 -2.95 20.96
N PHE A 216 -4.62 -1.69 20.60
CA PHE A 216 -3.66 -0.97 19.76
C PHE A 216 -2.31 -0.81 20.47
N VAL A 217 -2.27 -0.87 21.81
CA VAL A 217 -1.03 -0.92 22.58
C VAL A 217 -0.15 -2.09 22.13
N ASP A 218 -0.74 -3.26 21.85
CA ASP A 218 -0.02 -4.45 21.42
C ASP A 218 0.50 -4.31 19.99
N ALA A 219 -0.31 -3.75 19.07
CA ALA A 219 0.16 -3.42 17.72
C ALA A 219 1.33 -2.43 17.78
N TRP A 220 1.20 -1.38 18.58
CA TRP A 220 2.20 -0.33 18.69
C TRP A 220 3.53 -0.82 19.28
N ALA A 221 3.49 -1.75 20.23
CA ALA A 221 4.69 -2.39 20.78
C ALA A 221 5.47 -3.20 19.72
N ARG A 222 4.83 -3.55 18.60
CA ARG A 222 5.43 -4.28 17.47
C ARG A 222 5.67 -3.37 16.26
N ALA A 223 5.30 -2.10 16.34
CA ALA A 223 5.44 -1.16 15.25
C ALA A 223 6.91 -0.82 15.01
N GLN A 224 7.21 -0.46 13.76
CA GLN A 224 8.51 0.05 13.34
C GLN A 224 8.32 1.39 12.63
N VAL A 225 9.18 2.37 12.90
CA VAL A 225 9.05 3.72 12.34
C VAL A 225 10.33 4.17 11.64
N ALA A 226 10.20 4.84 10.50
CA ALA A 226 11.29 5.59 9.90
C ALA A 226 10.79 6.91 9.32
N GLU A 227 11.57 7.97 9.51
CA GLU A 227 11.44 9.20 8.72
C GLU A 227 12.46 9.18 7.58
N LEU A 228 11.96 9.42 6.38
CA LEU A 228 12.72 9.39 5.13
C LEU A 228 12.70 10.77 4.48
N GLY A 229 13.86 11.19 3.97
CA GLY A 229 14.02 12.42 3.18
C GLY A 229 14.27 12.12 1.70
N PRO A 230 14.42 13.16 0.86
CA PRO A 230 14.70 13.00 -0.56
C PRO A 230 15.91 12.09 -0.83
N GLY A 231 15.71 11.07 -1.65
CA GLY A 231 16.71 10.07 -2.02
C GLY A 231 16.65 8.78 -1.20
N ASP A 232 16.00 8.77 -0.04
CA ASP A 232 15.82 7.55 0.76
C ASP A 232 14.70 6.67 0.19
N ALA A 233 14.82 5.36 0.41
CA ALA A 233 13.79 4.39 0.07
C ALA A 233 13.45 3.47 1.24
N VAL A 234 12.23 2.93 1.24
CA VAL A 234 11.81 1.83 2.12
C VAL A 234 11.22 0.70 1.29
N LEU A 235 11.69 -0.52 1.58
CA LEU A 235 11.01 -1.73 1.17
C LEU A 235 9.91 -2.05 2.19
N ILE A 236 8.70 -2.20 1.69
CA ILE A 236 7.55 -2.70 2.43
C ILE A 236 7.21 -4.05 1.81
N PRO A 237 7.54 -5.17 2.46
CA PRO A 237 7.18 -6.48 1.96
C PRO A 237 5.67 -6.64 1.92
N SER A 238 5.21 -7.49 1.01
CA SER A 238 3.80 -7.88 0.88
C SER A 238 3.14 -8.14 2.24
N LEU A 239 1.89 -7.67 2.40
CA LEU A 239 1.04 -7.82 3.59
C LEU A 239 1.47 -7.07 4.86
N TRP A 240 2.59 -6.36 4.86
CA TRP A 240 2.94 -5.49 5.99
C TRP A 240 1.98 -4.30 6.06
N TRP A 241 1.42 -4.08 7.25
CA TRP A 241 0.58 -2.93 7.51
C TRP A 241 1.44 -1.67 7.58
N HIS A 242 1.01 -0.58 6.98
CA HIS A 242 1.78 0.65 6.94
C HIS A 242 0.88 1.89 6.93
N ALA A 243 1.14 2.81 7.86
CA ALA A 243 0.61 4.16 7.85
C ALA A 243 1.70 5.13 7.37
N ILE A 244 1.31 6.14 6.59
CA ILE A 244 2.26 7.07 5.97
C ILE A 244 1.82 8.51 6.23
N ASP A 245 2.70 9.28 6.87
CA ASP A 245 2.53 10.72 7.04
C ASP A 245 3.48 11.47 6.09
N ALA A 246 2.93 12.27 5.19
CA ALA A 246 3.67 13.27 4.42
C ALA A 246 3.77 14.56 5.24
N LEU A 247 4.99 15.00 5.55
CA LEU A 247 5.26 15.97 6.63
C LEU A 247 5.41 17.41 6.13
N ASP A 248 5.81 17.59 4.87
CA ASP A 248 6.14 18.91 4.31
C ASP A 248 5.02 19.46 3.41
N SER A 249 5.13 20.72 2.99
CA SER A 249 4.10 21.36 2.14
C SER A 249 4.05 20.80 0.71
N VAL A 250 5.13 20.18 0.24
CA VAL A 250 5.21 19.47 -1.05
C VAL A 250 5.95 18.17 -0.84
N ASN A 251 5.32 17.06 -1.23
CA ASN A 251 5.86 15.72 -1.10
C ASN A 251 5.67 14.97 -2.41
N VAL A 252 6.71 14.25 -2.82
CA VAL A 252 6.70 13.40 -4.01
C VAL A 252 7.34 12.08 -3.63
N LEU A 253 6.69 10.97 -3.99
CA LEU A 253 7.22 9.62 -3.85
C LEU A 253 6.97 8.88 -5.13
N VAL A 254 7.98 8.16 -5.58
CA VAL A 254 7.84 7.17 -6.65
C VAL A 254 8.01 5.82 -5.99
N ASN A 255 7.12 4.89 -6.32
CA ASN A 255 7.24 3.55 -5.81
C ASN A 255 6.97 2.49 -6.86
N TYR A 256 7.50 1.31 -6.59
CA TYR A 256 7.53 0.18 -7.51
C TYR A 256 6.82 -0.99 -6.86
N TRP A 257 5.85 -1.56 -7.56
CA TRP A 257 5.01 -2.66 -7.08
C TRP A 257 5.28 -3.92 -7.88
N TRP A 258 5.55 -5.04 -7.22
CA TRP A 258 5.66 -6.33 -7.89
C TRP A 258 5.08 -7.46 -7.03
N ARG A 259 4.76 -8.58 -7.68
CA ARG A 259 4.37 -9.81 -6.99
C ARG A 259 5.44 -10.87 -7.22
N ARG A 260 5.69 -11.69 -6.21
CA ARG A 260 6.49 -12.92 -6.35
C ARG A 260 5.65 -14.11 -6.82
N ALA A 261 4.34 -14.02 -6.64
CA ALA A 261 3.39 -15.01 -7.13
C ALA A 261 3.12 -14.81 -8.63
N PRO A 262 2.84 -15.89 -9.39
CA PRO A 262 2.49 -15.79 -10.81
C PRO A 262 1.29 -14.87 -11.06
N ASP A 263 1.30 -14.17 -12.21
CA ASP A 263 0.27 -13.19 -12.58
C ASP A 263 -1.12 -13.79 -12.73
N TRP A 264 -1.22 -15.08 -13.05
CA TRP A 264 -2.49 -15.79 -13.15
C TRP A 264 -3.11 -16.10 -11.78
N MET A 265 -2.44 -15.86 -10.65
CA MET A 265 -3.08 -16.05 -9.33
C MET A 265 -4.01 -14.87 -8.99
N ASP A 266 -5.28 -15.19 -8.73
CA ASP A 266 -6.29 -14.23 -8.26
C ASP A 266 -5.94 -13.60 -6.90
N ALA A 267 -6.58 -12.47 -6.58
CA ALA A 267 -6.39 -11.78 -5.31
C ALA A 267 -6.94 -12.62 -4.13
N PRO A 268 -6.15 -12.86 -3.06
CA PRO A 268 -6.59 -13.65 -1.90
C PRO A 268 -7.85 -13.08 -1.20
N LEU A 269 -8.10 -11.78 -1.31
CA LEU A 269 -9.30 -11.15 -0.79
C LEU A 269 -10.58 -11.77 -1.39
N ASN A 270 -10.57 -12.21 -2.66
CA ASN A 270 -11.71 -12.87 -3.27
C ASN A 270 -12.04 -14.20 -2.58
N ALA A 271 -11.02 -14.95 -2.15
CA ALA A 271 -11.22 -16.18 -1.39
C ALA A 271 -11.81 -15.88 0.00
N LEU A 272 -11.34 -14.82 0.67
CA LEU A 272 -11.91 -14.36 1.93
C LEU A 272 -13.39 -13.96 1.76
N MET A 273 -13.73 -13.18 0.73
CA MET A 273 -15.10 -12.75 0.45
C MET A 273 -16.03 -13.94 0.15
N ALA A 274 -15.55 -14.92 -0.62
CA ALA A 274 -16.29 -16.16 -0.85
C ALA A 274 -16.48 -16.96 0.46
N GLY A 275 -15.48 -16.99 1.33
CA GLY A 275 -15.58 -17.58 2.67
C GLY A 275 -16.58 -16.85 3.58
N LEU A 276 -16.66 -15.51 3.49
CA LEU A 276 -17.69 -14.73 4.19
C LEU A 276 -19.09 -15.08 3.72
N LEU A 277 -19.27 -15.24 2.40
CA LEU A 277 -20.53 -15.63 1.78
C LEU A 277 -20.96 -17.06 2.19
N ALA A 278 -20.04 -18.02 2.15
CA ALA A 278 -20.38 -19.44 2.24
C ALA A 278 -20.17 -20.07 3.63
N ILE A 279 -19.21 -19.57 4.43
CA ILE A 279 -18.71 -20.29 5.62
C ILE A 279 -19.00 -19.53 6.91
N ARG A 280 -18.91 -18.19 6.90
CA ARG A 280 -18.90 -17.36 8.13
C ARG A 280 -20.09 -17.60 9.06
N GLN A 281 -21.27 -17.86 8.49
CA GLN A 281 -22.53 -18.01 9.24
C GLN A 281 -22.93 -19.47 9.53
N LEU A 282 -22.16 -20.47 9.06
CA LEU A 282 -22.47 -21.88 9.33
C LEU A 282 -22.40 -22.19 10.83
N PRO A 283 -23.09 -23.24 11.34
CA PRO A 283 -22.90 -23.76 12.69
C PRO A 283 -21.42 -24.00 13.05
N ALA A 284 -21.07 -23.90 14.34
CA ALA A 284 -19.68 -23.95 14.79
C ALA A 284 -18.94 -25.25 14.37
N HIS A 285 -19.62 -26.39 14.41
CA HIS A 285 -19.04 -27.68 14.01
C HIS A 285 -18.78 -27.75 12.49
N GLU A 286 -19.66 -27.17 11.67
CA GLU A 286 -19.46 -27.08 10.22
C GLU A 286 -18.32 -26.12 9.85
N ARG A 287 -18.21 -24.97 10.55
CA ARG A 287 -17.07 -24.07 10.37
C ARG A 287 -15.75 -24.73 10.74
N ALA A 288 -15.72 -25.54 11.81
CA ALA A 288 -14.54 -26.30 12.20
C ALA A 288 -14.14 -27.31 11.12
N HIS A 289 -15.12 -28.00 10.52
CA HIS A 289 -14.88 -28.88 9.38
C HIS A 289 -14.29 -28.13 8.18
N TRP A 290 -14.88 -27.00 7.78
CA TRP A 290 -14.36 -26.21 6.65
C TRP A 290 -13.01 -25.58 6.95
N LYS A 291 -12.73 -25.18 8.19
CA LYS A 291 -11.39 -24.76 8.61
C LYS A 291 -10.38 -25.87 8.34
N ARG A 292 -10.68 -27.11 8.73
CA ARG A 292 -9.81 -28.26 8.46
C ARG A 292 -9.63 -28.55 6.97
N MET A 293 -10.68 -28.33 6.16
CA MET A 293 -10.60 -28.47 4.70
C MET A 293 -9.65 -27.42 4.10
N PHE A 294 -9.74 -26.16 4.52
CA PHE A 294 -8.83 -25.10 4.07
C PHE A 294 -7.39 -25.33 4.55
N GLU A 295 -7.21 -25.76 5.80
CA GLU A 295 -5.90 -26.18 6.30
C GLU A 295 -5.31 -27.26 5.39
N HIS A 296 -6.05 -28.34 5.13
CA HIS A 296 -5.54 -29.45 4.31
C HIS A 296 -5.27 -29.10 2.84
N TYR A 297 -6.18 -28.39 2.16
CA TYR A 297 -6.11 -28.18 0.71
C TYR A 297 -5.48 -26.86 0.28
N VAL A 298 -5.27 -25.90 1.19
CA VAL A 298 -4.77 -24.56 0.86
C VAL A 298 -3.54 -24.19 1.68
N PHE A 299 -3.62 -24.26 3.00
CA PHE A 299 -2.55 -23.72 3.87
C PHE A 299 -1.42 -24.73 4.14
N ASP A 300 -1.74 -26.01 4.30
CA ASP A 300 -0.80 -27.10 4.52
C ASP A 300 -0.52 -27.90 3.23
N ALA A 301 -0.95 -27.38 2.07
CA ALA A 301 -0.90 -28.11 0.82
C ALA A 301 0.54 -28.32 0.34
N ASP A 302 0.91 -29.58 0.15
CA ASP A 302 2.16 -30.04 -0.46
C ASP A 302 1.92 -31.17 -1.48
N ASP A 303 3.01 -31.75 -2.00
CA ASP A 303 2.98 -32.85 -2.98
C ASP A 303 2.21 -34.09 -2.51
N THR A 304 1.98 -34.26 -1.20
CA THR A 304 1.28 -35.41 -0.62
C THR A 304 -0.24 -35.22 -0.55
N THR A 305 -0.73 -33.97 -0.57
CA THR A 305 -2.15 -33.58 -0.40
C THR A 305 -3.11 -34.41 -1.26
N ALA A 306 -2.76 -34.60 -2.54
CA ALA A 306 -3.57 -35.33 -3.51
C ALA A 306 -2.86 -36.59 -4.07
N ALA A 307 -1.79 -37.05 -3.43
CA ALA A 307 -0.96 -38.16 -3.93
C ALA A 307 -1.72 -39.50 -4.04
N HIS A 308 -2.77 -39.66 -3.24
CA HIS A 308 -3.65 -40.84 -3.26
C HIS A 308 -4.60 -40.86 -4.47
N ILE A 309 -4.69 -39.76 -5.24
CA ILE A 309 -5.51 -39.64 -6.45
C ILE A 309 -4.58 -39.78 -7.67
N PRO A 310 -4.91 -40.67 -8.64
CA PRO A 310 -4.17 -40.75 -9.89
C PRO A 310 -4.06 -39.38 -10.58
N ASP A 311 -2.92 -39.06 -11.18
CA ASP A 311 -2.65 -37.74 -11.77
C ASP A 311 -3.75 -37.27 -12.73
N THR A 312 -4.28 -38.18 -13.54
CA THR A 312 -5.37 -37.90 -14.50
C THR A 312 -6.71 -37.55 -13.86
N ALA A 313 -6.87 -37.79 -12.55
CA ALA A 313 -8.11 -37.57 -11.80
C ALA A 313 -8.02 -36.46 -10.74
N ARG A 314 -6.85 -35.81 -10.56
CA ARG A 314 -6.67 -34.76 -9.53
C ARG A 314 -7.50 -33.49 -9.79
N GLY A 315 -7.79 -33.19 -11.05
CA GLY A 315 -8.62 -32.03 -11.42
C GLY A 315 -8.09 -30.72 -10.84
N VAL A 316 -8.90 -30.02 -10.03
CA VAL A 316 -8.52 -28.75 -9.37
C VAL A 316 -7.49 -28.90 -8.26
N LEU A 317 -7.07 -30.13 -7.92
CA LEU A 317 -6.01 -30.41 -6.96
C LEU A 317 -4.66 -30.68 -7.65
N ALA A 318 -4.60 -30.66 -8.98
CA ALA A 318 -3.34 -30.70 -9.70
C ALA A 318 -2.57 -29.37 -9.52
N PRO A 319 -1.23 -29.35 -9.63
CA PRO A 319 -0.47 -28.10 -9.68
C PRO A 319 -1.09 -27.11 -10.67
N PHE A 320 -1.34 -25.89 -10.23
CA PHE A 320 -1.98 -24.88 -11.05
C PHE A 320 -0.98 -24.26 -12.03
N ASP A 321 -1.39 -24.22 -13.29
CA ASP A 321 -0.86 -23.32 -14.31
C ASP A 321 -1.94 -22.29 -14.71
N GLU A 322 -1.64 -21.44 -15.68
CA GLU A 322 -2.57 -20.42 -16.17
C GLU A 322 -3.89 -21.03 -16.69
N ALA A 323 -3.84 -22.18 -17.35
CA ALA A 323 -5.01 -22.88 -17.88
C ALA A 323 -5.88 -23.47 -16.76
N GLY A 324 -5.26 -24.06 -15.74
CA GLY A 324 -5.91 -24.55 -14.53
C GLY A 324 -6.61 -23.42 -13.78
N ALA A 325 -5.94 -22.28 -13.62
CA ALA A 325 -6.52 -21.09 -12.99
C ALA A 325 -7.73 -20.56 -13.78
N ALA A 326 -7.62 -20.45 -15.11
CA ALA A 326 -8.72 -20.03 -15.97
C ALA A 326 -9.93 -20.98 -15.89
N ASN A 327 -9.69 -22.30 -15.85
CA ASN A 327 -10.75 -23.28 -15.68
C ASN A 327 -11.43 -23.16 -14.31
N LEU A 328 -10.67 -23.00 -13.22
CA LEU A 328 -11.23 -22.83 -11.89
C LEU A 328 -12.07 -21.55 -11.80
N ARG A 329 -11.60 -20.42 -12.36
CA ARG A 329 -12.39 -19.18 -12.43
C ARG A 329 -13.72 -19.39 -13.13
N ARG A 330 -13.72 -20.08 -14.28
CA ARG A 330 -14.94 -20.41 -15.02
C ARG A 330 -15.91 -21.23 -14.18
N VAL A 331 -15.41 -22.25 -13.47
CA VAL A 331 -16.22 -23.09 -12.57
C VAL A 331 -16.80 -22.27 -11.42
N LEU A 332 -16.01 -21.42 -10.78
CA LEU A 332 -16.47 -20.57 -9.68
C LEU A 332 -17.53 -19.57 -10.15
N ARG A 333 -17.31 -18.90 -11.29
CA ARG A 333 -18.29 -17.97 -11.87
C ARG A 333 -19.65 -18.65 -12.09
N LEU A 334 -19.66 -19.82 -12.74
CA LEU A 334 -20.90 -20.58 -12.99
C LEU A 334 -21.60 -21.05 -11.71
N ARG A 335 -20.87 -21.18 -10.59
CA ARG A 335 -21.45 -21.56 -9.29
C ARG A 335 -22.02 -20.36 -8.56
N LEU A 336 -21.40 -19.18 -8.67
CA LEU A 336 -21.85 -17.94 -8.03
C LEU A 336 -23.02 -17.28 -8.76
N GLU A 337 -23.24 -17.61 -10.03
CA GLU A 337 -24.38 -17.13 -10.84
C GLU A 337 -25.68 -17.95 -10.66
N ARG A 338 -25.66 -19.03 -9.85
CA ARG A 338 -26.81 -19.91 -9.60
C ARG A 338 -27.57 -19.51 -8.34
#